data_AF-G3H0W6-F1
#
_entry.id   AF-G3H0W6-F1
#
_cell.length_a   1.000
_cell.length_b   1.000
_cell.length_c   1.000
_cell.angle_alpha   90.00
_cell.angle_beta   90.00
_cell.angle_gamma   90.00
#
_symmetry.space_group_name_H-M   'P 1'
#
loop_
_entity.id
_entity.type
_entity.pdbx_description
1 polymer ?
#
loop_
_entity_poly.entity_id
_entity_poly.type
_entity_poly.pdbx_seq_one_letter_code
_entity_poly.pdbx_strand_id
1 'polypeptide(L)'
;MQGERRQFAVVLLSLRLLAKFLGFVAFLPYRGPEPPPTRELQDSILALRSQVPPVLDIRALLQQGLWARRAVLTVPWLVEFLSFADHIVPLLDYYRSVFTLLLHLHRSLVLSKENEGEMCFLNKLLLLAVLGWLFQIPTVPEDLFFLDDGQVDALEVDTATSEHGLDSVPVVDQQLLYTCCPYIGELRKLLASWVSGSSGRSGGFVRKITPTTTTSLGTLPPKTSQGLQAQLAQAFFHNQPPSLRRTVEFVAERIGSNCVKHIKATLVADLVNQAESLLQEHLVTQGQQGGDPAQLLEFLCSQLCPHGAQALTQGREFCQRKSPTAVRALLPEETPAAVRRKEACS
;
A
#
# COMPACT_ATOMS: atom_id res chain seq x y z
N MET A 1 26.24 -24.41 25.11
CA MET A 1 25.31 -23.26 24.99
C MET A 1 25.27 -22.61 23.60
N GLN A 2 26.31 -21.92 23.10
CA GLN A 2 26.19 -21.19 21.81
C GLN A 2 25.96 -22.12 20.60
N GLY A 3 26.60 -23.30 20.57
CA GLY A 3 26.39 -24.30 19.53
C GLY A 3 24.98 -24.88 19.53
N GLU A 4 24.44 -25.19 20.71
CA GLU A 4 23.08 -25.73 20.89
C GLU A 4 22.01 -24.70 20.50
N ARG A 5 22.21 -23.41 20.83
CA ARG A 5 21.32 -22.32 20.38
C ARG A 5 21.29 -22.19 18.87
N ARG A 6 22.45 -22.28 18.21
CA ARG A 6 22.52 -22.27 16.73
C ARG A 6 21.82 -23.48 16.14
N GLN A 7 22.02 -24.66 16.71
CA GLN A 7 21.33 -25.87 16.26
C GLN A 7 19.82 -25.75 16.44
N PHE A 8 19.36 -25.27 17.59
CA PHE A 8 17.95 -24.99 17.85
C PHE A 8 17.38 -23.99 16.82
N ALA A 9 18.09 -22.89 16.56
CA ALA A 9 17.67 -21.89 15.57
C ALA A 9 17.53 -22.51 14.17
N VAL A 10 18.50 -23.32 13.73
CA VAL A 10 18.43 -24.01 12.42
C VAL A 10 17.24 -24.96 12.36
N VAL A 11 17.01 -25.75 13.40
CA VAL A 11 15.87 -26.68 13.48
C VAL A 11 14.56 -25.90 13.46
N LEU A 12 14.40 -24.88 14.30
CA LEU A 12 13.18 -24.08 14.38
C LEU A 12 12.86 -23.39 13.05
N LEU A 13 13.86 -22.81 12.38
CA LEU A 13 13.67 -22.13 11.10
C LEU A 13 13.35 -23.12 9.98
N SER A 14 14.00 -24.28 9.94
CA SER A 14 13.70 -25.35 8.99
C SER A 14 12.29 -25.89 9.18
N LEU A 15 11.90 -26.09 10.43
CA LEU A 15 10.55 -26.43 10.83
C LEU A 15 9.57 -25.37 10.31
N ARG A 16 9.74 -24.09 10.65
CA ARG A 16 8.83 -23.03 10.18
C ARG A 16 8.72 -22.97 8.65
N LEU A 17 9.81 -23.18 7.91
CA LEU A 17 9.77 -23.25 6.45
C LEU A 17 8.93 -24.43 5.95
N LEU A 18 9.13 -25.62 6.53
CA LEU A 18 8.35 -26.79 6.19
C LEU A 18 6.86 -26.63 6.58
N ALA A 19 6.57 -25.98 7.71
CA ALA A 19 5.19 -25.64 8.11
C ALA A 19 4.50 -24.75 7.08
N LYS A 20 5.20 -23.74 6.53
CA LYS A 20 4.68 -22.91 5.44
C LYS A 20 4.37 -23.72 4.19
N PHE A 21 5.26 -24.62 3.81
CA PHE A 21 5.04 -25.49 2.67
C PHE A 21 3.84 -26.42 2.89
N LEU A 22 3.75 -27.05 4.06
CA LEU A 22 2.62 -27.92 4.42
C LEU A 22 1.31 -27.14 4.51
N GLY A 23 1.30 -25.95 5.10
CA GLY A 23 0.13 -25.08 5.17
C GLY A 23 -0.33 -24.67 3.79
N PHE A 24 0.61 -24.27 2.92
CA PHE A 24 0.32 -23.99 1.52
C PHE A 24 -0.34 -25.20 0.84
N VAL A 25 0.26 -26.38 0.89
CA VAL A 25 -0.29 -27.57 0.21
C VAL A 25 -1.64 -27.99 0.80
N ALA A 26 -1.80 -27.93 2.12
CA ALA A 26 -3.03 -28.36 2.81
C ALA A 26 -4.21 -27.41 2.57
N PHE A 27 -3.97 -26.10 2.47
CA PHE A 27 -5.03 -25.10 2.40
C PHE A 27 -5.23 -24.48 1.01
N LEU A 28 -4.27 -24.64 0.09
CA LEU A 28 -4.39 -24.14 -1.30
C LEU A 28 -5.67 -24.60 -2.01
N PRO A 29 -6.14 -25.85 -1.91
CA PRO A 29 -7.36 -26.29 -2.58
C PRO A 29 -8.62 -25.54 -2.14
N TYR A 30 -8.59 -24.91 -0.96
CA TYR A 30 -9.74 -24.25 -0.34
C TYR A 30 -9.66 -22.71 -0.43
N ARG A 31 -8.67 -22.15 -1.14
CA ARG A 31 -8.59 -20.70 -1.33
C ARG A 31 -9.75 -20.21 -2.19
N GLY A 32 -10.68 -19.49 -1.56
CA GLY A 32 -11.75 -18.76 -2.23
C GLY A 32 -11.39 -17.30 -2.53
N PRO A 33 -12.17 -16.63 -3.40
CA PRO A 33 -12.06 -15.18 -3.59
C PRO A 33 -12.42 -14.41 -2.32
N GLU A 34 -11.78 -13.27 -2.08
CA GLU A 34 -12.26 -12.26 -1.12
C GLU A 34 -13.36 -11.41 -1.79
N PRO A 35 -14.48 -11.08 -1.11
CA PRO A 35 -14.80 -11.26 0.32
C PRO A 35 -15.25 -12.69 0.70
N PRO A 36 -15.25 -13.04 2.00
CA PRO A 36 -15.68 -14.36 2.47
C PRO A 36 -17.11 -14.72 1.99
N PRO A 37 -17.41 -16.00 1.78
CA PRO A 37 -18.69 -16.46 1.27
C PRO A 37 -19.84 -16.07 2.20
N THR A 38 -21.06 -15.95 1.64
CA THR A 38 -22.28 -15.75 2.42
C THR A 38 -22.48 -16.89 3.42
N ARG A 39 -23.17 -16.62 4.54
CA ARG A 39 -23.37 -17.59 5.64
C ARG A 39 -23.94 -18.93 5.17
N GLU A 40 -24.92 -18.91 4.27
CA GLU A 40 -25.52 -20.12 3.69
C GLU A 40 -24.50 -20.96 2.90
N LEU A 41 -23.63 -20.30 2.12
CA LEU A 41 -22.57 -20.96 1.37
C LEU A 41 -21.47 -21.47 2.33
N GLN A 42 -21.14 -20.73 3.37
CA GLN A 42 -20.21 -21.15 4.42
C GLN A 42 -20.68 -22.42 5.13
N ASP A 43 -21.96 -22.51 5.52
CA ASP A 43 -22.52 -23.70 6.19
C ASP A 43 -22.44 -24.93 5.27
N SER A 44 -22.71 -24.75 3.98
CA SER A 44 -22.58 -25.84 2.99
C SER A 44 -21.13 -26.31 2.80
N ILE A 45 -20.16 -25.38 2.75
CA ILE A 45 -18.73 -25.70 2.63
C ILE A 45 -18.23 -26.38 3.90
N LEU A 46 -18.68 -25.92 5.08
CA LEU A 46 -18.35 -26.51 6.37
C LEU A 46 -18.85 -27.96 6.45
N ALA A 47 -20.09 -28.21 6.05
CA ALA A 47 -20.67 -29.56 6.02
C ALA A 47 -19.96 -30.53 5.06
N LEU A 48 -19.40 -30.01 3.96
CA LEU A 48 -18.59 -30.81 3.04
C LEU A 48 -17.21 -31.09 3.62
N ARG A 49 -16.55 -30.07 4.18
CA ARG A 49 -15.17 -30.18 4.68
C ARG A 49 -15.07 -30.95 5.99
N SER A 50 -16.13 -30.99 6.81
CA SER A 50 -16.17 -31.79 8.03
C SER A 50 -16.08 -33.30 7.77
N GLN A 51 -16.36 -33.75 6.54
CA GLN A 51 -16.23 -35.15 6.12
C GLN A 51 -14.79 -35.52 5.74
N VAL A 52 -13.92 -34.52 5.54
CA VAL A 52 -12.53 -34.74 5.16
C VAL A 52 -11.67 -34.75 6.43
N PRO A 53 -10.92 -35.83 6.71
CA PRO A 53 -10.04 -35.88 7.86
C PRO A 53 -8.91 -34.84 7.73
N PRO A 54 -8.40 -34.30 8.85
CA PRO A 54 -7.28 -33.37 8.81
C PRO A 54 -6.05 -34.06 8.24
N VAL A 55 -5.32 -33.34 7.39
CA VAL A 55 -4.10 -33.86 6.71
C VAL A 55 -2.98 -34.18 7.71
N LEU A 56 -2.98 -33.50 8.86
CA LEU A 56 -2.01 -33.69 9.94
C LEU A 56 -2.71 -33.58 11.29
N ASP A 57 -2.40 -34.50 12.20
CA ASP A 57 -2.86 -34.45 13.59
C ASP A 57 -2.07 -33.41 14.42
N ILE A 58 -2.23 -32.15 14.05
CA ILE A 58 -1.67 -30.99 14.76
C ILE A 58 -2.15 -30.87 16.21
N ARG A 59 -3.32 -31.42 16.55
CA ARG A 59 -3.82 -31.41 17.93
C ARG A 59 -2.97 -32.31 18.81
N ALA A 60 -2.73 -33.55 18.39
CA ALA A 60 -1.86 -34.47 19.11
C ALA A 60 -0.43 -33.94 19.22
N LEU A 61 0.10 -33.36 18.13
CA LEU A 61 1.44 -32.74 18.14
C LEU A 61 1.53 -31.57 19.12
N LEU A 62 0.51 -30.70 19.16
CA LEU A 62 0.46 -29.59 20.12
C LEU A 62 0.40 -30.10 21.55
N GLN A 63 -0.50 -31.04 21.85
CA GLN A 63 -0.64 -31.62 23.19
C GLN A 63 0.66 -32.29 23.62
N GLN A 64 1.26 -33.14 22.78
CA GLN A 64 2.54 -33.78 23.08
C GLN A 64 3.67 -32.75 23.28
N GLY A 65 3.69 -31.69 22.49
CA GLY A 65 4.66 -30.59 22.62
C GLY A 65 4.53 -29.86 23.96
N LEU A 66 3.31 -29.60 24.42
CA LEU A 66 3.02 -28.99 25.71
C LEU A 66 3.37 -29.91 26.88
N TRP A 67 2.94 -31.18 26.81
CA TRP A 67 3.24 -32.19 27.82
C TRP A 67 4.76 -32.42 27.99
N ALA A 68 5.49 -32.40 26.87
CA ALA A 68 6.95 -32.54 26.88
C ALA A 68 7.70 -31.24 27.23
N ARG A 69 7.01 -30.13 27.56
CA ARG A 69 7.61 -28.81 27.82
C ARG A 69 8.53 -28.35 26.66
N ARG A 70 8.02 -28.47 25.43
CA ARG A 70 8.65 -28.05 24.16
C ARG A 70 7.74 -27.11 23.36
N ALA A 71 6.97 -26.28 24.04
CA ALA A 71 6.10 -25.28 23.41
C ALA A 71 6.91 -24.34 22.50
N VAL A 72 8.11 -23.92 22.93
CA VAL A 72 9.01 -23.01 22.19
C VAL A 72 9.40 -23.52 20.81
N LEU A 73 9.36 -24.84 20.58
CA LEU A 73 9.61 -25.46 19.28
C LEU A 73 8.30 -25.72 18.51
N THR A 74 7.29 -26.26 19.20
CA THR A 74 6.06 -26.77 18.59
C THR A 74 5.14 -25.65 18.12
N VAL A 75 4.98 -24.61 18.94
CA VAL A 75 4.01 -23.53 18.68
C VAL A 75 4.42 -22.66 17.49
N PRO A 76 5.67 -22.19 17.33
CA PRO A 76 6.01 -21.34 16.18
C PRO A 76 5.87 -22.05 14.84
N TRP A 77 6.16 -23.35 14.77
CA TRP A 77 5.85 -24.18 13.60
C TRP A 77 4.34 -24.18 13.31
N LEU A 78 3.54 -24.43 14.34
CA LEU A 78 2.11 -24.68 14.18
C LEU A 78 1.37 -23.40 13.80
N VAL A 79 1.81 -22.26 14.33
CA VAL A 79 1.38 -20.92 13.93
C VAL A 79 1.63 -20.67 12.43
N GLU A 80 2.81 -21.02 11.92
CA GLU A 80 3.12 -20.86 10.49
C GLU A 80 2.23 -21.73 9.60
N PHE A 81 1.96 -22.98 10.01
CA PHE A 81 1.04 -23.86 9.31
C PHE A 81 -0.38 -23.28 9.28
N LEU A 82 -0.91 -22.87 10.45
CA LEU A 82 -2.26 -22.31 10.57
C LEU A 82 -2.41 -20.94 9.93
N SER A 83 -1.33 -20.20 9.67
CA SER A 83 -1.41 -18.90 8.99
C SER A 83 -1.93 -18.96 7.56
N PHE A 84 -1.93 -20.15 6.95
CA PHE A 84 -2.51 -20.40 5.62
C PHE A 84 -3.98 -20.81 5.66
N ALA A 85 -4.57 -20.97 6.85
CA ALA A 85 -5.97 -21.33 7.03
C ALA A 85 -6.90 -20.28 6.43
N ASP A 86 -7.90 -20.73 5.67
CA ASP A 86 -8.99 -19.89 5.16
C ASP A 86 -10.07 -19.65 6.24
N HIS A 87 -11.04 -18.78 5.96
CA HIS A 87 -12.10 -18.40 6.90
C HIS A 87 -12.98 -19.56 7.40
N ILE A 88 -12.98 -20.71 6.72
CA ILE A 88 -13.76 -21.89 7.13
C ILE A 88 -12.99 -22.74 8.14
N VAL A 89 -11.66 -22.78 8.07
CA VAL A 89 -10.85 -23.70 8.88
C VAL A 89 -11.07 -23.52 10.38
N PRO A 90 -11.03 -22.30 10.96
CA PRO A 90 -11.29 -22.11 12.39
C PRO A 90 -12.70 -22.53 12.84
N LEU A 91 -13.64 -22.68 11.91
CA LEU A 91 -15.02 -23.11 12.19
C LEU A 91 -15.18 -24.63 12.22
N LEU A 92 -14.24 -25.38 11.64
CA LEU A 92 -14.23 -26.84 11.72
C LEU A 92 -13.89 -27.27 13.15
N ASP A 93 -14.70 -28.15 13.75
CA ASP A 93 -14.59 -28.56 15.16
C ASP A 93 -13.17 -28.98 15.57
N TYR A 94 -12.49 -29.73 14.70
CA TYR A 94 -11.12 -30.16 14.93
C TYR A 94 -10.16 -28.97 15.08
N TYR A 95 -10.13 -28.06 14.10
CA TYR A 95 -9.25 -26.89 14.13
C TYR A 95 -9.69 -25.87 15.18
N ARG A 96 -10.99 -25.73 15.40
CA ARG A 96 -11.57 -24.93 16.49
C ARG A 96 -10.97 -25.34 17.83
N SER A 97 -10.92 -26.64 18.13
CA SER A 97 -10.30 -27.15 19.36
C SER A 97 -8.80 -26.81 19.48
N VAL A 98 -8.07 -26.79 18.35
CA VAL A 98 -6.65 -26.39 18.31
C VAL A 98 -6.49 -24.91 18.57
N PHE A 99 -7.28 -24.04 17.93
CA PHE A 99 -7.27 -22.60 18.19
C PHE A 99 -7.63 -22.29 19.65
N THR A 100 -8.61 -22.99 20.22
CA THR A 100 -8.96 -22.88 21.64
C THR A 100 -7.78 -23.24 22.53
N LEU A 101 -7.09 -24.37 22.29
CA LEU A 101 -5.88 -24.76 23.02
C LEU A 101 -4.76 -23.71 22.94
N LEU A 102 -4.50 -23.16 21.75
CA LEU A 102 -3.51 -22.10 21.54
C LEU A 102 -3.89 -20.80 22.25
N LEU A 103 -5.18 -20.47 22.30
CA LEU A 103 -5.67 -19.28 22.98
C LEU A 103 -5.53 -19.42 24.49
N HIS A 104 -5.84 -20.59 25.05
CA HIS A 104 -5.61 -20.89 26.47
C HIS A 104 -4.13 -20.78 26.82
N LEU A 105 -3.24 -21.31 25.96
CA LEU A 105 -1.79 -21.16 26.13
C LEU A 105 -1.38 -19.68 26.09
N HIS A 106 -1.90 -18.90 25.14
CA HIS A 106 -1.61 -17.47 25.06
C HIS A 106 -2.05 -16.75 26.35
N ARG A 107 -3.27 -17.00 26.84
CA ARG A 107 -3.79 -16.43 28.10
C ARG A 107 -2.94 -16.84 29.30
N SER A 108 -2.58 -18.11 29.44
CA SER A 108 -1.75 -18.59 30.56
C SER A 108 -0.36 -17.96 30.56
N LEU A 109 0.24 -17.77 29.38
CA LEU A 109 1.52 -17.07 29.25
C LEU A 109 1.42 -15.59 29.61
N VAL A 110 0.30 -14.91 29.30
CA VAL A 110 0.09 -13.52 29.70
C VAL A 110 -0.12 -13.38 31.21
N LEU A 111 -0.86 -14.31 31.82
CA LEU A 111 -1.25 -14.25 33.24
C LEU A 111 -0.20 -14.84 34.21
N SER A 112 0.74 -15.66 33.72
CA SER A 112 1.82 -16.23 34.54
C SER A 112 2.71 -15.13 35.13
N LYS A 113 2.77 -15.10 36.47
CA LYS A 113 3.60 -14.19 37.27
C LYS A 113 4.98 -14.79 37.45
N GLU A 114 6.03 -14.00 37.19
CA GLU A 114 7.45 -14.35 37.37
C GLU A 114 7.74 -15.05 38.72
N ASN A 115 7.59 -16.37 38.75
CA ASN A 115 7.92 -17.23 39.88
C ASN A 115 9.03 -18.21 39.46
N GLU A 116 9.85 -18.60 40.42
CA GLU A 116 11.03 -19.44 40.23
C GLU A 116 10.65 -20.83 39.64
N GLY A 117 11.17 -21.17 38.45
CA GLY A 117 10.85 -22.40 37.71
C GLY A 117 10.17 -22.17 36.34
N GLU A 118 9.88 -20.91 36.01
CA GLU A 118 9.17 -20.51 34.79
C GLU A 118 9.99 -20.59 33.50
N MET A 119 9.23 -20.66 32.39
CA MET A 119 9.75 -20.61 31.02
C MET A 119 10.66 -19.40 30.81
N CYS A 120 11.78 -19.59 30.10
CA CYS A 120 12.73 -18.51 29.86
C CYS A 120 12.07 -17.28 29.21
N PHE A 121 12.42 -16.07 29.65
CA PHE A 121 11.81 -14.82 29.19
C PHE A 121 11.74 -14.69 27.66
N LEU A 122 12.83 -14.95 26.94
CA LEU A 122 12.84 -14.84 25.47
C LEU A 122 12.02 -15.94 24.79
N ASN A 123 11.92 -17.13 25.39
CA ASN A 123 11.03 -18.19 24.92
C ASN A 123 9.57 -17.74 25.10
N LYS A 124 9.23 -17.16 26.27
CA LYS A 124 7.91 -16.57 26.58
C LYS A 124 7.55 -15.47 25.62
N LEU A 125 8.46 -14.55 25.37
CA LEU A 125 8.26 -13.46 24.44
C LEU A 125 8.06 -13.96 23.00
N LEU A 126 8.82 -14.97 22.56
CA LEU A 126 8.62 -15.58 21.25
C LEU A 126 7.22 -16.18 21.13
N LEU A 127 6.79 -16.98 22.11
CA LEU A 127 5.47 -17.61 22.09
C LEU A 127 4.33 -16.59 22.09
N LEU A 128 4.40 -15.59 22.97
CA LEU A 128 3.44 -14.49 23.02
C LEU A 128 3.37 -13.76 21.68
N ALA A 129 4.53 -13.46 21.08
CA ALA A 129 4.59 -12.75 19.82
C ALA A 129 3.95 -13.56 18.68
N VAL A 130 4.31 -14.83 18.49
CA VAL A 130 3.79 -15.64 17.38
C VAL A 130 2.30 -15.95 17.53
N LEU A 131 1.84 -16.23 18.76
CA LEU A 131 0.42 -16.46 19.06
C LEU A 131 -0.39 -15.17 18.86
N GLY A 132 0.11 -14.05 19.39
CA GLY A 132 -0.53 -12.75 19.19
C GLY A 132 -0.67 -12.38 17.71
N TRP A 133 0.34 -12.71 16.89
CA TRP A 133 0.26 -12.54 15.44
C TRP A 133 -0.79 -13.44 14.79
N LEU A 134 -0.83 -14.73 15.13
CA LEU A 134 -1.83 -15.68 14.61
C LEU A 134 -3.26 -15.17 14.87
N PHE A 135 -3.51 -14.69 16.08
CA PHE A 135 -4.80 -14.20 16.54
C PHE A 135 -5.20 -12.82 15.97
N GLN A 136 -4.29 -12.14 15.27
CA GLN A 136 -4.57 -10.91 14.51
C GLN A 136 -4.90 -11.18 13.04
N ILE A 137 -4.79 -12.43 12.56
CA ILE A 137 -5.13 -12.77 11.18
C ILE A 137 -6.66 -12.68 11.01
N PRO A 138 -7.18 -11.96 10.00
CA PRO A 138 -8.63 -11.77 9.79
C PRO A 138 -9.44 -13.05 9.58
N THR A 139 -8.79 -14.17 9.31
CA THR A 139 -9.45 -15.48 9.15
C THR A 139 -9.89 -16.08 10.47
N VAL A 140 -9.31 -15.63 11.61
CA VAL A 140 -9.62 -16.14 12.94
C VAL A 140 -10.84 -15.41 13.50
N PRO A 141 -11.95 -16.12 13.81
CA PRO A 141 -13.18 -15.50 14.31
C PRO A 141 -12.98 -14.83 15.69
N GLU A 142 -13.51 -13.62 15.85
CA GLU A 142 -13.49 -12.90 17.13
C GLU A 142 -14.26 -13.64 18.24
N ASP A 143 -15.29 -14.40 17.86
CA ASP A 143 -16.10 -15.22 18.78
C ASP A 143 -15.25 -16.24 19.58
N LEU A 144 -14.09 -16.64 19.06
CA LEU A 144 -13.16 -17.52 19.78
C LEU A 144 -12.64 -16.90 21.08
N PHE A 145 -12.52 -15.57 21.15
CA PHE A 145 -12.08 -14.87 22.37
C PHE A 145 -13.16 -14.80 23.45
N PHE A 146 -14.41 -15.03 23.10
CA PHE A 146 -15.54 -14.98 24.04
C PHE A 146 -15.99 -16.36 24.51
N LEU A 147 -15.35 -17.43 24.05
CA LEU A 147 -15.61 -18.78 24.55
C LEU A 147 -15.21 -18.85 26.03
N ASP A 148 -16.18 -19.24 26.86
CA ASP A 148 -16.03 -19.44 28.29
C ASP A 148 -15.07 -20.61 28.54
N ASP A 149 -14.11 -20.44 29.47
CA ASP A 149 -13.04 -21.41 29.78
C ASP A 149 -13.59 -22.74 30.36
N GLY A 150 -14.90 -22.88 30.54
CA GLY A 150 -15.58 -23.97 31.26
C GLY A 150 -15.66 -25.33 30.58
N GLN A 151 -15.06 -25.54 29.39
CA GLN A 151 -15.11 -26.84 28.68
C GLN A 151 -13.76 -27.39 28.19
N VAL A 152 -12.63 -26.81 28.57
CA VAL A 152 -11.33 -27.47 28.29
C VAL A 152 -10.94 -28.33 29.49
N ASP A 153 -11.58 -29.49 29.56
CA ASP A 153 -11.37 -30.59 30.52
C ASP A 153 -9.96 -31.24 30.41
N ALA A 154 -8.93 -30.53 29.94
CA ALA A 154 -7.65 -31.13 29.53
C ALA A 154 -6.43 -30.18 29.57
N LEU A 155 -6.43 -29.19 30.48
CA LEU A 155 -5.19 -28.56 30.94
C LEU A 155 -4.89 -28.87 32.41
N GLU A 156 -5.49 -29.91 32.97
CA GLU A 156 -4.81 -30.71 34.00
C GLU A 156 -3.65 -31.45 33.32
N VAL A 157 -2.64 -30.68 32.92
CA VAL A 157 -1.33 -31.22 32.62
C VAL A 157 -0.82 -31.69 33.96
N ASP A 158 -0.88 -33.00 34.19
CA ASP A 158 -0.20 -33.68 35.29
C ASP A 158 1.27 -33.27 35.23
N THR A 159 1.63 -32.24 35.98
CA THR A 159 2.96 -31.60 35.99
C THR A 159 4.00 -32.47 36.71
N ALA A 160 3.63 -33.70 37.10
CA ALA A 160 4.38 -34.57 37.97
C ALA A 160 5.51 -35.39 37.29
N THR A 161 5.67 -35.36 35.96
CA THR A 161 6.57 -36.33 35.28
C THR A 161 7.69 -35.76 34.40
N SER A 162 7.82 -34.43 34.21
CA SER A 162 8.95 -33.88 33.44
C SER A 162 9.54 -32.64 34.10
N GLU A 163 10.60 -32.86 34.88
CA GLU A 163 11.25 -31.80 35.63
C GLU A 163 12.04 -30.82 34.73
N HIS A 164 12.39 -31.19 33.48
CA HIS A 164 13.27 -30.38 32.61
C HIS A 164 12.91 -30.49 31.12
N GLY A 165 12.34 -29.44 30.53
CA GLY A 165 12.04 -29.34 29.09
C GLY A 165 12.71 -28.15 28.40
N LEU A 166 12.60 -28.08 27.07
CA LEU A 166 13.20 -27.00 26.27
C LEU A 166 12.68 -25.61 26.64
N ASP A 167 11.45 -25.52 27.14
CA ASP A 167 10.83 -24.26 27.53
C ASP A 167 11.59 -23.55 28.66
N SER A 168 12.17 -24.32 29.58
CA SER A 168 13.00 -23.81 30.69
C SER A 168 14.44 -23.50 30.29
N VAL A 169 14.89 -23.92 29.10
CA VAL A 169 16.26 -23.66 28.61
C VAL A 169 16.27 -22.39 27.76
N PRO A 170 17.22 -21.45 27.95
CA PRO A 170 17.27 -20.20 27.19
C PRO A 170 17.80 -20.45 25.78
N VAL A 171 17.00 -21.08 24.94
CA VAL A 171 17.32 -21.48 23.56
C VAL A 171 17.11 -20.35 22.54
N VAL A 172 16.20 -19.41 22.85
CA VAL A 172 15.93 -18.24 22.00
C VAL A 172 16.86 -17.10 22.38
N ASP A 173 17.53 -16.53 21.37
CA ASP A 173 18.27 -15.28 21.47
C ASP A 173 17.52 -14.13 20.75
N GLN A 174 18.05 -12.92 20.89
CA GLN A 174 17.44 -11.73 20.30
C GLN A 174 17.41 -11.78 18.76
N GLN A 175 18.42 -12.37 18.12
CA GLN A 175 18.48 -12.49 16.67
C GLN A 175 17.40 -13.45 16.14
N LEU A 176 17.24 -14.60 16.80
CA LEU A 176 16.21 -15.57 16.46
C LEU A 176 14.81 -14.98 16.68
N LEU A 177 14.61 -14.25 17.78
CA LEU A 177 13.34 -13.55 18.03
C LEU A 177 12.96 -12.60 16.88
N TYR A 178 13.88 -11.75 16.42
CA TYR A 178 13.62 -10.85 15.29
C TYR A 178 13.48 -11.58 13.95
N THR A 179 14.17 -12.70 13.77
CA THR A 179 14.02 -13.55 12.58
C THR A 179 12.63 -14.20 12.57
N CYS A 180 12.12 -14.58 13.74
CA CYS A 180 10.79 -15.16 13.87
C CYS A 180 9.67 -14.14 13.78
N CYS A 181 9.88 -12.97 14.37
CA CYS A 181 8.87 -11.94 14.55
C CYS A 181 9.42 -10.59 14.05
N PRO A 182 9.54 -10.39 12.72
CA PRO A 182 10.16 -9.19 12.16
C PRO A 182 9.41 -7.89 12.53
N TYR A 183 8.11 -7.97 12.80
CA TYR A 183 7.29 -6.84 13.28
C TYR A 183 7.76 -6.27 14.63
N ILE A 184 8.38 -7.08 15.50
CA ILE A 184 9.01 -6.59 16.74
C ILE A 184 10.20 -5.68 16.40
N GLY A 185 10.92 -5.98 15.31
CA GLY A 185 12.01 -5.15 14.82
C GLY A 185 11.52 -3.77 14.36
N GLU A 186 10.39 -3.73 13.66
CA GLU A 186 9.74 -2.46 13.27
C GLU A 186 9.21 -1.69 14.48
N LEU A 187 8.57 -2.36 15.44
CA LEU A 187 8.15 -1.75 16.70
C LEU A 187 9.33 -1.12 17.44
N ARG A 188 10.48 -1.80 17.51
CA ARG A 188 11.68 -1.24 18.12
C ARG A 188 12.16 0.01 17.38
N LYS A 189 12.15 0.01 16.04
CA LYS A 189 12.52 1.20 15.25
C LYS A 189 11.57 2.37 15.54
N LEU A 190 10.27 2.11 15.62
CA LEU A 190 9.26 3.12 15.97
C LEU A 190 9.49 3.68 17.38
N LEU A 191 9.68 2.82 18.38
CA LEU A 191 9.96 3.23 19.76
C LEU A 191 11.28 4.01 19.85
N ALA A 192 12.33 3.56 19.16
CA ALA A 192 13.61 4.27 19.11
C ALA A 192 13.48 5.66 18.46
N SER A 193 12.69 5.79 17.39
CA SER A 193 12.43 7.08 16.75
C SER A 193 11.65 8.05 17.66
N TRP A 194 10.74 7.51 18.49
CA TRP A 194 10.00 8.24 19.51
C TRP A 194 10.90 8.71 20.65
N VAL A 195 11.68 7.80 21.23
CA VAL A 195 12.61 8.09 22.35
C VAL A 195 13.72 9.05 21.92
N SER A 196 14.17 8.99 20.67
CA SER A 196 15.18 9.90 20.12
C SER A 196 14.63 11.31 19.84
N GLY A 197 13.39 11.63 20.23
CA GLY A 197 12.87 12.99 20.21
C GLY A 197 12.50 13.53 18.82
N SER A 198 12.07 12.68 17.88
CA SER A 198 11.56 13.13 16.56
C SER A 198 10.20 13.87 16.60
N SER A 199 9.91 14.62 17.67
CA SER A 199 8.87 15.66 17.70
C SER A 199 9.32 16.97 17.01
N GLY A 200 10.54 17.03 16.46
CA GLY A 200 11.06 18.20 15.77
C GLY A 200 10.82 18.20 14.27
N ARG A 201 9.69 18.76 13.81
CA ARG A 201 9.47 19.50 12.53
C ARG A 201 9.95 18.92 11.18
N SER A 202 10.50 17.72 11.12
CA SER A 202 10.95 17.05 9.89
C SER A 202 10.90 15.54 10.06
N GLY A 203 9.88 15.05 10.77
CA GLY A 203 9.54 13.63 10.85
C GLY A 203 8.99 13.20 9.50
N GLY A 204 9.73 12.33 8.80
CA GLY A 204 9.28 11.72 7.56
C GLY A 204 7.84 11.27 7.70
N PHE A 205 6.99 11.71 6.77
CA PHE A 205 5.59 11.32 6.66
C PHE A 205 5.48 9.80 6.82
N VAL A 206 5.13 9.33 8.03
CA VAL A 206 4.24 8.18 8.14
C VAL A 206 3.00 8.66 7.42
N ARG A 207 2.92 8.34 6.13
CA ARG A 207 1.76 8.65 5.31
C ARG A 207 0.62 7.92 5.99
N LYS A 208 -0.19 8.65 6.78
CA LYS A 208 -1.54 8.24 7.08
C LYS A 208 -2.14 7.92 5.72
N ILE A 209 -2.27 6.63 5.41
CA ILE A 209 -3.18 6.20 4.37
C ILE A 209 -4.53 6.52 4.97
N THR A 210 -5.03 7.72 4.71
CA THR A 210 -6.43 8.00 4.93
C THR A 210 -7.12 7.13 3.89
N PRO A 211 -7.81 6.04 4.27
CA PRO A 211 -8.65 5.34 3.32
C PRO A 211 -9.61 6.41 2.80
N THR A 212 -9.50 6.73 1.52
CA THR A 212 -10.47 7.61 0.90
C THR A 212 -11.72 6.75 0.83
N THR A 213 -12.62 6.94 1.78
CA THR A 213 -13.95 6.37 1.71
C THR A 213 -14.48 6.77 0.34
N THR A 214 -14.81 5.78 -0.50
CA THR A 214 -15.75 6.00 -1.58
C THR A 214 -17.02 6.44 -0.89
N THR A 215 -17.23 7.75 -0.74
CA THR A 215 -18.55 8.27 -0.46
C THR A 215 -19.43 7.64 -1.51
N SER A 216 -20.44 6.92 -1.02
CA SER A 216 -21.46 6.25 -1.79
C SER A 216 -21.83 7.09 -3.01
N LEU A 217 -22.09 6.40 -4.13
CA LEU A 217 -22.76 6.97 -5.29
C LEU A 217 -24.07 7.64 -4.86
N GLY A 218 -23.99 8.88 -4.39
CA GLY A 218 -25.03 9.86 -4.51
C GLY A 218 -24.92 10.39 -5.93
N THR A 219 -25.98 10.19 -6.70
CA THR A 219 -26.22 10.76 -8.03
C THR A 219 -25.77 12.22 -8.08
N LEU A 220 -24.55 12.44 -8.57
CA LEU A 220 -24.05 13.75 -8.96
C LEU A 220 -24.09 13.82 -10.50
N PRO A 221 -24.56 14.93 -11.07
CA PRO A 221 -24.75 15.10 -12.51
C PRO A 221 -23.44 14.87 -13.27
N PRO A 222 -23.50 14.53 -14.58
CA PRO A 222 -22.33 14.09 -15.35
C PRO A 222 -21.22 15.15 -15.26
N LYS A 223 -20.18 14.85 -14.48
CA LYS A 223 -18.97 15.67 -14.41
C LYS A 223 -18.38 15.66 -15.82
N THR A 224 -18.25 16.83 -16.44
CA THR A 224 -17.50 16.99 -17.68
C THR A 224 -16.13 16.35 -17.52
N SER A 225 -15.62 15.69 -18.56
CA SER A 225 -14.31 15.00 -18.54
C SER A 225 -13.18 15.88 -17.99
N GLN A 226 -13.24 17.19 -18.25
CA GLN A 226 -12.33 18.20 -17.71
C GLN A 226 -12.40 18.35 -16.18
N GLY A 227 -13.60 18.35 -15.60
CA GLY A 227 -13.78 18.47 -14.15
C GLY A 227 -13.26 17.25 -13.39
N LEU A 228 -13.43 16.05 -13.96
CA LEU A 228 -12.85 14.82 -13.42
C LEU A 228 -11.31 14.85 -13.50
N GLN A 229 -10.76 15.28 -14.64
CA GLN A 229 -9.31 15.38 -14.84
C GLN A 229 -8.66 16.34 -13.82
N ALA A 230 -9.31 17.48 -13.53
CA ALA A 230 -8.83 18.43 -12.53
C ALA A 230 -8.81 17.83 -11.12
N GLN A 231 -9.85 17.07 -10.73
CA GLN A 231 -9.91 16.37 -9.45
C GLN A 231 -8.80 15.31 -9.33
N LEU A 232 -8.57 14.54 -10.39
CA LEU A 232 -7.50 13.54 -10.45
C LEU A 232 -6.11 14.19 -10.34
N ALA A 233 -5.88 15.30 -11.04
CA ALA A 233 -4.61 16.04 -10.95
C ALA A 233 -4.39 16.61 -9.54
N GLN A 234 -5.43 17.16 -8.92
CA GLN A 234 -5.34 17.67 -7.55
C GLN A 234 -5.03 16.55 -6.54
N ALA A 235 -5.70 15.40 -6.67
CA ALA A 235 -5.41 14.22 -5.85
C ALA A 235 -3.99 13.68 -6.08
N PHE A 236 -3.52 13.67 -7.33
CA PHE A 236 -2.15 13.30 -7.67
C PHE A 236 -1.14 14.20 -6.96
N PHE A 237 -1.27 15.53 -7.06
CA PHE A 237 -0.34 16.45 -6.41
C PHE A 237 -0.43 16.44 -4.88
N HIS A 238 -1.59 16.12 -4.31
CA HIS A 238 -1.73 15.93 -2.85
C HIS A 238 -0.92 14.72 -2.34
N ASN A 239 -0.75 13.69 -3.17
CA ASN A 239 -0.02 12.47 -2.82
C ASN A 239 1.47 12.53 -3.16
N GLN A 240 1.95 13.62 -3.74
CA GLN A 240 3.33 13.82 -4.15
C GLN A 240 4.02 14.92 -3.32
N PRO A 241 5.37 14.95 -3.25
CA PRO A 241 6.08 16.02 -2.56
C PRO A 241 5.71 17.41 -3.11
N PRO A 242 5.56 18.45 -2.26
CA PRO A 242 5.26 19.82 -2.72
C PRO A 242 6.27 20.38 -3.74
N SER A 243 7.51 19.89 -3.72
CA SER A 243 8.54 20.23 -4.71
C SER A 243 8.13 19.83 -6.12
N LEU A 244 7.51 18.66 -6.31
CA LEU A 244 7.06 18.19 -7.64
C LEU A 244 6.05 19.16 -8.24
N ARG A 245 5.05 19.58 -7.44
CA ARG A 245 4.03 20.53 -7.89
C ARG A 245 4.67 21.85 -8.34
N ARG A 246 5.58 22.41 -7.53
CA ARG A 246 6.29 23.65 -7.88
C ARG A 246 7.10 23.50 -9.16
N THR A 247 7.76 22.36 -9.37
CA THR A 247 8.53 22.10 -10.59
C THR A 247 7.62 22.03 -11.83
N VAL A 248 6.47 21.37 -11.74
CA VAL A 248 5.50 21.29 -12.85
C VAL A 248 4.92 22.66 -13.17
N GLU A 249 4.50 23.42 -12.16
CA GLU A 249 4.00 24.79 -12.32
C GLU A 249 5.06 25.70 -12.96
N PHE A 250 6.31 25.63 -12.49
CA PHE A 250 7.43 26.38 -13.06
C PHE A 250 7.68 26.04 -14.53
N VAL A 251 7.71 24.76 -14.88
CA VAL A 251 7.92 24.31 -16.27
C VAL A 251 6.77 24.78 -17.17
N ALA A 252 5.52 24.63 -16.72
CA ALA A 252 4.35 25.09 -17.46
C ALA A 252 4.40 26.61 -17.73
N GLU A 253 4.76 27.40 -16.71
CA GLU A 253 4.90 28.85 -16.83
C GLU A 253 6.03 29.23 -17.81
N ARG A 254 7.19 28.57 -17.73
CA ARG A 254 8.33 28.84 -18.63
C ARG A 254 8.03 28.49 -20.08
N ILE A 255 7.38 27.34 -20.34
CA ILE A 255 6.97 26.94 -21.69
C ILE A 255 5.95 27.93 -22.25
N GLY A 256 4.93 28.30 -21.45
CA GLY A 256 3.94 29.30 -21.84
C GLY A 256 4.56 30.66 -22.16
N SER A 257 5.45 31.16 -21.29
CA SER A 257 6.15 32.42 -21.50
C SER A 257 6.98 32.42 -22.79
N ASN A 258 7.69 31.33 -23.09
CA ASN A 258 8.45 31.19 -24.33
C ASN A 258 7.56 31.19 -25.57
N CYS A 259 6.39 30.54 -25.51
CA CYS A 259 5.43 30.57 -26.61
C CYS A 259 4.89 31.98 -26.86
N VAL A 260 4.51 32.70 -25.81
CA VAL A 260 4.04 34.08 -25.91
C VAL A 260 5.11 35.00 -26.49
N LYS A 261 6.36 34.87 -26.04
CA LYS A 261 7.49 35.65 -26.59
C LYS A 261 7.67 35.40 -28.08
N HIS A 262 7.64 34.14 -28.52
CA HIS A 262 7.77 33.81 -29.93
C HIS A 262 6.61 34.39 -30.76
N ILE A 263 5.37 34.17 -30.33
CA ILE A 263 4.18 34.69 -31.02
C ILE A 263 4.23 36.21 -31.13
N LYS A 264 4.63 36.90 -30.06
CA LYS A 264 4.74 38.37 -30.06
C LYS A 264 5.85 38.87 -31.00
N ALA A 265 7.00 38.20 -31.03
CA ALA A 265 8.16 38.59 -31.82
C ALA A 265 8.05 38.22 -33.31
N THR A 266 7.13 37.33 -33.68
CA THR A 266 6.92 36.87 -35.06
C THR A 266 5.55 37.33 -35.54
N LEU A 267 4.52 36.56 -35.22
CA LEU A 267 3.16 36.74 -35.72
C LEU A 267 2.56 38.12 -35.42
N VAL A 268 2.72 38.62 -34.20
CA VAL A 268 2.18 39.96 -33.85
C VAL A 268 3.01 41.06 -34.52
N ALA A 269 4.34 40.92 -34.57
CA ALA A 269 5.21 41.88 -35.22
C ALA A 269 4.92 41.97 -36.73
N ASP A 270 4.70 40.84 -37.40
CA ASP A 270 4.36 40.79 -38.82
C ASP A 270 3.03 41.47 -39.11
N LEU A 271 2.00 41.25 -38.27
CA LEU A 271 0.70 41.93 -38.40
C LEU A 271 0.83 43.45 -38.21
N VAL A 272 1.64 43.89 -37.25
CA VAL A 272 1.90 45.32 -37.02
C VAL A 272 2.62 45.93 -38.23
N ASN A 273 3.67 45.27 -38.74
CA ASN A 273 4.40 45.74 -39.92
C ASN A 273 3.48 45.83 -41.16
N GLN A 274 2.59 44.85 -41.35
CA GLN A 274 1.59 44.88 -42.43
C GLN A 274 0.62 46.05 -42.25
N ALA A 275 0.11 46.27 -41.04
CA ALA A 275 -0.76 47.40 -40.74
C ALA A 275 -0.07 48.75 -41.01
N GLU A 276 1.19 48.90 -40.61
CA GLU A 276 2.00 50.09 -40.87
C GLU A 276 2.21 50.31 -42.37
N SER A 277 2.51 49.25 -43.13
CA SER A 277 2.67 49.34 -44.59
C SER A 277 1.39 49.78 -45.30
N LEU A 278 0.24 49.21 -44.92
CA LEU A 278 -1.07 49.58 -45.48
C LEU A 278 -1.47 51.02 -45.13
N LEU A 279 -1.16 51.46 -43.91
CA LEU A 279 -1.33 52.84 -43.48
C LEU A 279 -0.50 53.78 -44.35
N GLN A 280 0.77 53.46 -44.57
CA GLN A 280 1.68 54.29 -45.35
C GLN A 280 1.29 54.34 -46.84
N GLU A 281 0.83 53.23 -47.41
CA GLU A 281 0.32 53.15 -48.78
C GLU A 281 -0.95 53.99 -48.96
N HIS A 282 -1.87 53.93 -47.98
CA HIS A 282 -3.07 54.79 -47.98
C HIS A 282 -2.74 56.28 -47.86
N LEU A 283 -1.79 56.65 -47.01
CA LEU A 283 -1.35 58.04 -46.86
C LEU A 283 -0.72 58.60 -48.14
N VAL A 284 0.00 57.77 -48.90
CA VAL A 284 0.58 58.14 -50.21
C VAL A 284 -0.50 58.26 -51.28
N THR A 285 -1.51 57.39 -51.26
CA THR A 285 -2.57 57.33 -52.30
C THR A 285 -3.65 58.41 -52.12
N GLN A 286 -3.95 58.84 -50.89
CA GLN A 286 -5.03 59.79 -50.58
C GLN A 286 -4.60 61.26 -50.45
N GLY A 287 -3.32 61.60 -50.66
CA GLY A 287 -2.84 62.99 -50.82
C GLY A 287 -3.55 64.05 -49.97
N GLN A 288 -3.23 64.16 -48.67
CA GLN A 288 -3.60 65.26 -47.76
C GLN A 288 -5.09 65.70 -47.70
N GLN A 289 -6.04 64.95 -48.25
CA GLN A 289 -7.46 65.20 -48.00
C GLN A 289 -7.94 64.23 -46.93
N GLY A 290 -8.34 64.77 -45.78
CA GLY A 290 -8.70 64.01 -44.59
C GLY A 290 -9.88 63.07 -44.84
N GLY A 291 -9.57 61.81 -45.13
CA GLY A 291 -10.54 60.72 -45.12
C GLY A 291 -11.06 60.46 -43.70
N ASP A 292 -12.31 59.99 -43.62
CA ASP A 292 -12.95 59.65 -42.35
C ASP A 292 -12.16 58.52 -41.64
N PRO A 293 -11.62 58.76 -40.42
CA PRO A 293 -10.82 57.77 -39.70
C PRO A 293 -11.57 56.46 -39.43
N ALA A 294 -12.91 56.50 -39.38
CA ALA A 294 -13.73 55.30 -39.21
C ALA A 294 -13.65 54.37 -40.44
N GLN A 295 -13.69 54.93 -41.65
CA GLN A 295 -13.63 54.16 -42.91
C GLN A 295 -12.26 53.54 -43.13
N LEU A 296 -11.19 54.24 -42.73
CA LEU A 296 -9.82 53.74 -42.78
C LEU A 296 -9.60 52.59 -41.78
N LEU A 297 -10.16 52.71 -40.57
CA LEU A 297 -10.17 51.63 -39.57
C LEU A 297 -10.91 50.39 -40.10
N GLU A 298 -12.08 50.58 -40.73
CA GLU A 298 -12.87 49.48 -41.28
C GLU A 298 -12.15 48.79 -42.45
N PHE A 299 -11.51 49.57 -43.33
CA PHE A 299 -10.66 49.05 -44.40
C PHE A 299 -9.47 48.24 -43.86
N LEU A 300 -8.70 48.79 -42.91
CA LEU A 300 -7.57 48.10 -42.28
C LEU A 300 -8.03 46.82 -41.58
N CYS A 301 -9.15 46.87 -40.85
CA CYS A 301 -9.73 45.68 -40.22
C CYS A 301 -10.07 44.61 -41.27
N SER A 302 -10.69 45.00 -42.39
CA SER A 302 -11.06 44.04 -43.45
C SER A 302 -9.85 43.32 -44.06
N GLN A 303 -8.71 44.02 -44.19
CA GLN A 303 -7.47 43.45 -44.75
C GLN A 303 -6.65 42.66 -43.71
N LEU A 304 -6.63 43.11 -42.45
CA LEU A 304 -5.84 42.50 -41.37
C LEU A 304 -6.55 41.32 -40.69
N CYS A 305 -7.88 41.30 -40.64
CA CYS A 305 -8.66 40.19 -40.05
C CYS A 305 -8.30 38.80 -40.62
N PRO A 306 -8.20 38.57 -41.95
CA PRO A 306 -7.83 37.26 -42.48
C PRO A 306 -6.38 36.87 -42.10
N HIS A 307 -5.45 37.83 -42.14
CA HIS A 307 -4.07 37.62 -41.71
C HIS A 307 -3.98 37.31 -40.20
N GLY A 308 -4.79 37.98 -39.38
CA GLY A 308 -4.92 37.73 -37.96
C GLY A 308 -5.48 36.33 -37.65
N ALA A 309 -6.48 35.87 -38.39
CA ALA A 309 -7.01 34.52 -38.27
C ALA A 309 -5.97 33.44 -38.64
N GLN A 310 -5.19 33.70 -39.69
CA GLN A 310 -4.07 32.84 -40.08
C GLN A 310 -2.97 32.81 -39.01
N ALA A 311 -2.59 33.98 -38.48
CA ALA A 311 -1.62 34.10 -37.39
C ALA A 311 -2.10 33.36 -36.12
N LEU A 312 -3.37 33.45 -35.75
CA LEU A 312 -3.93 32.67 -34.63
C LEU A 312 -3.79 31.16 -34.85
N THR A 313 -4.04 30.70 -36.08
CA THR A 313 -3.89 29.28 -36.45
C THR A 313 -2.44 28.84 -36.36
N GLN A 314 -1.52 29.61 -36.93
CA GLN A 314 -0.07 29.36 -36.85
C GLN A 314 0.45 29.39 -35.41
N GLY A 315 -0.04 30.31 -34.59
CA GLY A 315 0.28 30.38 -33.16
C GLY A 315 -0.19 29.16 -32.40
N ARG A 316 -1.41 28.66 -32.69
CA ARG A 316 -1.92 27.41 -32.11
C ARG A 316 -1.07 26.21 -32.51
N GLU A 317 -0.74 26.07 -33.79
CA GLU A 317 0.14 25.00 -34.27
C GLU A 317 1.53 25.05 -33.63
N PHE A 318 2.10 26.26 -33.50
CA PHE A 318 3.38 26.45 -32.83
C PHE A 318 3.33 25.98 -31.39
N CYS A 319 2.31 26.37 -30.62
CA CYS A 319 2.13 25.93 -29.23
C CYS A 319 1.95 24.40 -29.13
N GLN A 320 1.15 23.81 -30.02
CA GLN A 320 0.91 22.36 -30.05
C GLN A 320 2.18 21.56 -30.39
N ARG A 321 3.07 22.08 -31.24
CA ARG A 321 4.34 21.41 -31.58
C ARG A 321 5.42 21.65 -30.53
N LYS A 322 5.52 22.88 -30.01
CA LYS A 322 6.63 23.31 -29.14
C LYS A 322 6.47 22.79 -27.72
N SER A 323 5.26 22.78 -27.18
CA SER A 323 4.99 22.34 -25.80
C SER A 323 5.44 20.90 -25.52
N PRO A 324 5.02 19.87 -26.29
CA PRO A 324 5.47 18.50 -26.04
C PRO A 324 6.97 18.31 -26.32
N THR A 325 7.53 19.03 -27.30
CA THR A 325 8.98 18.99 -27.56
C THR A 325 9.79 19.51 -26.37
N ALA A 326 9.33 20.59 -25.74
CA ALA A 326 9.97 21.16 -24.56
C ALA A 326 9.87 20.23 -23.35
N VAL A 327 8.73 19.58 -23.14
CA VAL A 327 8.57 18.60 -22.05
C VAL A 327 9.45 17.38 -22.26
N ARG A 328 9.51 16.82 -23.49
CA ARG A 328 10.41 15.70 -23.81
C ARG A 328 11.88 16.00 -23.56
N ALA A 329 12.33 17.23 -23.80
CA ALA A 329 13.71 17.64 -23.53
C ALA A 329 14.06 17.63 -22.04
N LEU A 330 13.06 17.67 -21.15
CA LEU A 330 13.23 17.61 -19.70
C LEU A 330 13.16 16.18 -19.14
N LEU A 331 12.78 15.19 -19.96
CA LEU A 331 12.65 13.80 -19.54
C LEU A 331 13.99 13.04 -19.71
N PRO A 332 14.39 12.20 -18.73
CA PRO A 332 15.57 11.34 -18.86
C PRO A 332 15.49 10.39 -20.06
N GLU A 333 16.65 10.00 -20.61
CA GLU A 333 16.73 9.03 -21.71
C GLU A 333 16.19 7.63 -21.35
N GLU A 334 16.07 7.31 -20.06
CA GLU A 334 15.52 6.06 -19.54
C GLU A 334 13.98 6.06 -19.41
N THR A 335 13.31 7.17 -19.73
CA THR A 335 11.86 7.28 -19.55
C THR A 335 11.11 6.31 -20.49
N PRO A 336 10.20 5.46 -19.97
CA PRO A 336 9.49 4.46 -20.76
C PRO A 336 8.74 5.04 -21.97
N ALA A 337 8.75 4.32 -23.10
CA ALA A 337 8.14 4.77 -24.36
C ALA A 337 6.63 5.07 -24.24
N ALA A 338 5.92 4.46 -23.29
CA ALA A 338 4.51 4.73 -23.02
C ALA A 338 4.25 6.15 -22.48
N VAL A 339 5.19 6.70 -21.70
CA VAL A 339 5.13 8.08 -21.18
C VAL A 339 5.45 9.07 -22.31
N ARG A 340 6.38 8.72 -23.21
CA ARG A 340 6.75 9.55 -24.37
C ARG A 340 5.66 9.64 -25.46
N ARG A 341 4.80 8.62 -25.59
CA ARG A 341 3.74 8.58 -26.63
C ARG A 341 2.48 9.38 -26.26
N LYS A 342 2.14 9.51 -24.97
CA LYS A 342 0.90 10.19 -24.55
C LYS A 342 0.89 11.70 -24.83
N GLU A 343 2.04 12.32 -25.06
CA GLU A 343 2.14 13.75 -25.36
C GLU A 343 1.94 14.10 -26.85
N ALA A 344 1.72 13.12 -27.72
CA ALA A 344 1.44 13.34 -29.15
C ALA A 344 -0.07 13.42 -29.48
N CYS A 345 -0.95 13.09 -28.51
CA CYS A 345 -2.40 13.12 -28.65
C CYS A 345 -3.03 13.79 -27.41
N SER A 346 -2.95 15.11 -27.32
CA SER A 346 -3.88 15.95 -26.55
C SER A 346 -3.98 17.32 -27.19
#